data_AF-A0A0Q5TRI7-F1
#
_entry.id   AF-A0A0Q5TRI7-F1
#
_cell.length_a   1.000
_cell.length_b   1.000
_cell.length_c   1.000
_cell.angle_alpha   90.00
_cell.angle_beta   90.00
_cell.angle_gamma   90.00
#
_symmetry.space_group_name_H-M   'P 1'
#
loop_
_entity.id
_entity.type
_entity.pdbx_description
1 polymer ?
#
loop_
_entity_poly.entity_id
_entity_poly.type
_entity_poly.pdbx_seq_one_letter_code
_entity_poly.pdbx_strand_id
1 'polypeptide(L)'
;MKWTFLIQRKLRAMCLLAGIMLVIILGTMLSQHNVEGIGHSSASIYNDRLIPATTIIYITENLYSKRLALENHLFSNGAAVSAKVEKQLKSYDKSIDSLLHLFEKTYLVEEEAKSLSAFRDQNNRYAMLEARILSLCAAGDVEEGKRIFAQHGALKFREAVTSLNELTDIQSNVGKDLMKESKSNMASFGVITSLQIGLALVIGLMILALFYDSKIIEKPALKDKSQYFNLN
;
A
#
# COMPACT_ATOMS: atom_id res chain seq x y z
N MET A 1 28.58 58.72 -10.96
CA MET A 1 28.98 57.31 -11.16
C MET A 1 28.68 56.34 -9.99
N LYS A 2 28.21 56.79 -8.80
CA LYS A 2 27.89 55.88 -7.66
C LYS A 2 26.52 55.16 -7.76
N TRP A 3 25.62 55.61 -8.64
CA TRP A 3 24.25 55.10 -8.77
C TRP A 3 24.15 53.75 -9.50
N THR A 4 24.97 53.51 -10.53
CA THR A 4 25.00 52.25 -11.29
C THR A 4 25.44 51.06 -10.44
N PHE A 5 26.38 51.26 -9.51
CA PHE A 5 26.82 50.23 -8.56
C PHE A 5 25.73 49.82 -7.55
N LEU A 6 24.92 50.77 -7.08
CA LEU A 6 23.80 50.50 -6.18
C LEU A 6 22.68 49.72 -6.89
N ILE A 7 22.41 50.05 -8.15
CA ILE A 7 21.42 49.37 -9.00
C ILE A 7 21.86 47.93 -9.32
N GLN A 8 23.13 47.71 -9.68
CA GLN A 8 23.67 46.37 -9.93
C GLN A 8 23.61 45.48 -8.68
N ARG A 9 23.85 46.04 -7.48
CA ARG A 9 23.79 45.27 -6.22
C ARG A 9 22.35 44.83 -5.88
N LYS A 10 21.36 45.70 -6.09
CA LYS A 10 19.94 45.38 -5.89
C LYS A 10 19.43 44.35 -6.90
N LEU A 11 19.83 44.44 -8.17
CA LEU A 11 19.45 43.48 -9.20
C LEU A 11 20.00 42.08 -8.92
N ARG A 12 21.27 41.97 -8.50
CA ARG A 12 21.89 40.70 -8.11
C ARG A 12 21.15 40.04 -6.94
N ALA A 13 20.77 40.81 -5.92
CA ALA A 13 20.00 40.30 -4.79
C ALA A 13 18.61 39.79 -5.22
N MET A 14 17.94 40.51 -6.12
CA MET A 14 16.65 40.09 -6.68
C MET A 14 16.76 38.79 -7.49
N CYS A 15 17.77 38.66 -8.35
CA CYS A 15 18.03 37.42 -9.09
C CYS A 15 18.34 36.24 -8.16
N LEU A 16 19.11 36.46 -7.08
CA LEU A 16 19.41 35.45 -6.08
C LEU A 16 18.14 34.96 -5.37
N LEU A 17 17.30 35.90 -4.89
CA LEU A 17 16.02 35.57 -4.25
C LEU A 17 15.08 34.84 -5.21
N ALA A 18 14.99 35.28 -6.47
CA ALA A 18 14.19 34.63 -7.50
C ALA A 18 14.68 33.20 -7.79
N GLY A 19 16.00 32.99 -7.84
CA GLY A 19 16.59 31.66 -8.01
C GLY A 19 16.27 30.72 -6.86
N ILE A 20 16.38 31.20 -5.61
CA ILE A 20 16.02 30.40 -4.43
C ILE A 20 14.52 30.08 -4.42
N MET A 21 13.65 31.05 -4.75
CA MET A 21 12.22 30.80 -4.89
C MET A 21 11.91 29.75 -5.95
N LEU A 22 12.59 29.79 -7.10
CA LEU A 22 12.42 28.79 -8.15
C LEU A 22 12.78 27.39 -7.66
N VAL A 23 13.88 27.25 -6.92
CA VAL A 23 14.26 25.97 -6.28
C VAL A 23 13.19 25.50 -5.29
N ILE A 24 12.64 26.40 -4.46
CA ILE A 24 11.55 26.05 -3.53
C ILE A 24 10.32 25.56 -4.31
N ILE A 25 9.90 26.26 -5.37
CA ILE A 25 8.72 25.88 -6.17
C ILE A 25 8.91 24.50 -6.80
N LEU A 26 10.07 24.25 -7.43
CA LEU A 26 10.38 22.93 -8.00
C LEU A 26 10.41 21.84 -6.93
N GLY A 27 10.98 22.13 -5.76
CA GLY A 27 10.93 21.23 -4.61
C GLY A 27 9.50 20.91 -4.17
N THR A 28 8.61 21.90 -4.17
CA THR A 28 7.20 21.69 -3.78
C THR A 28 6.48 20.77 -4.76
N MET A 29 6.72 20.92 -6.06
CA MET A 29 6.15 20.03 -7.08
C MET A 29 6.63 18.58 -6.89
N LEU A 30 7.92 18.39 -6.59
CA LEU A 30 8.47 17.06 -6.30
C LEU A 30 7.92 16.48 -4.98
N SER A 31 7.73 17.31 -3.96
CA SER A 31 7.09 16.91 -2.70
C SER A 31 5.64 16.48 -2.89
N GLN A 32 4.86 17.16 -3.74
CA GLN A 32 3.49 16.76 -4.06
C GLN A 32 3.45 15.37 -4.67
N HIS A 33 4.33 15.08 -5.63
CA HIS A 33 4.42 13.75 -6.25
C HIS A 33 4.77 12.66 -5.23
N ASN A 34 5.71 12.93 -4.31
CA ASN A 34 6.04 11.98 -3.24
C ASN A 34 4.84 11.72 -2.32
N VAL A 35 4.07 12.76 -1.97
CA VAL A 35 2.87 12.62 -1.13
C VAL A 35 1.76 11.82 -1.83
N GLU A 36 1.56 12.05 -3.13
CA GLU A 36 0.65 11.24 -3.95
C GLU A 36 1.08 9.77 -3.97
N GLY A 37 2.37 9.49 -4.15
CA GLY A 37 2.92 8.14 -4.09
C GLY A 37 2.67 7.45 -2.74
N ILE A 38 2.87 8.16 -1.62
CA ILE A 38 2.55 7.64 -0.28
C ILE A 38 1.05 7.31 -0.15
N GLY A 39 0.19 8.19 -0.66
CA GLY A 39 -1.27 7.98 -0.66
C GLY A 39 -1.66 6.75 -1.46
N HIS A 40 -1.08 6.58 -2.65
CA HIS A 40 -1.32 5.43 -3.51
C HIS A 40 -0.85 4.12 -2.86
N SER A 41 0.39 4.06 -2.36
CA SER A 41 0.89 2.86 -1.66
C SER A 41 0.02 2.52 -0.46
N SER A 42 -0.45 3.51 0.30
CA SER A 42 -1.33 3.28 1.46
C SER A 42 -2.69 2.70 1.04
N ALA A 43 -3.29 3.27 -0.01
CA ALA A 43 -4.55 2.76 -0.56
C ALA A 43 -4.41 1.32 -1.09
N SER A 44 -3.30 1.00 -1.76
CA SER A 44 -3.05 -0.34 -2.29
C SER A 44 -2.73 -1.36 -1.19
N ILE A 45 -1.95 -0.98 -0.16
CA ILE A 45 -1.72 -1.83 1.02
C ILE A 45 -3.06 -2.21 1.68
N TYR A 46 -4.01 -1.29 1.75
CA TYR A 46 -5.32 -1.58 2.30
C TYR A 46 -6.20 -2.41 1.34
N ASN A 47 -6.51 -1.86 0.17
CA ASN A 47 -7.51 -2.42 -0.74
C ASN A 47 -7.02 -3.67 -1.47
N ASP A 48 -5.75 -3.68 -1.88
CA ASP A 48 -5.20 -4.75 -2.72
C ASP A 48 -4.43 -5.79 -1.92
N ARG A 49 -3.96 -5.48 -0.70
CA ARG A 49 -3.15 -6.42 0.10
C ARG A 49 -3.83 -6.91 1.37
N LEU A 50 -4.36 -6.01 2.21
CA LEU A 50 -4.99 -6.38 3.48
C LEU A 50 -6.34 -7.08 3.29
N ILE A 51 -7.22 -6.51 2.46
CA ILE A 51 -8.54 -7.11 2.18
C ILE A 51 -8.39 -8.49 1.51
N PRO A 52 -7.52 -8.68 0.50
CA PRO A 52 -7.35 -9.98 -0.13
C PRO A 52 -6.68 -11.00 0.78
N ALA A 53 -5.73 -10.61 1.64
CA ALA A 53 -5.17 -11.50 2.66
C ALA A 53 -6.26 -12.03 3.63
N THR A 54 -7.18 -11.16 4.05
CA THR A 54 -8.34 -11.57 4.86
C THR A 54 -9.26 -12.51 4.09
N THR A 55 -9.43 -12.28 2.79
CA THR A 55 -10.21 -13.16 1.91
C THR A 55 -9.61 -14.56 1.81
N ILE A 56 -8.27 -14.68 1.73
CA ILE A 56 -7.56 -15.97 1.75
C ILE A 56 -7.81 -16.71 3.07
N ILE A 57 -7.84 -16.00 4.20
CA ILE A 57 -8.17 -16.59 5.51
C ILE A 57 -9.58 -17.19 5.47
N TYR A 58 -10.58 -16.45 4.99
CA TYR A 58 -11.94 -16.98 4.87
C TYR A 58 -12.04 -18.17 3.93
N ILE A 59 -11.31 -18.18 2.81
CA ILE A 59 -11.24 -19.35 1.93
C ILE A 59 -10.67 -20.56 2.69
N THR A 60 -9.58 -20.35 3.43
CA THR A 60 -8.92 -21.38 4.24
C THR A 60 -9.88 -21.94 5.29
N GLU A 61 -10.60 -21.09 6.02
CA GLU A 61 -11.61 -21.49 7.00
C GLU A 61 -12.74 -22.33 6.38
N ASN A 62 -13.22 -21.96 5.20
CA ASN A 62 -14.22 -22.74 4.48
C ASN A 62 -13.66 -24.12 4.07
N LEU A 63 -12.39 -24.19 3.64
CA LEU A 63 -11.72 -25.46 3.33
C LEU A 63 -11.65 -26.39 4.55
N TYR A 64 -11.21 -25.87 5.69
CA TYR A 64 -11.14 -26.64 6.94
C TYR A 64 -12.53 -27.06 7.43
N SER A 65 -13.52 -26.16 7.36
CA SER A 65 -14.90 -26.46 7.74
C SER A 65 -15.51 -27.56 6.88
N LYS A 66 -15.23 -27.54 5.58
CA LYS A 66 -15.63 -28.56 4.62
C LYS A 66 -15.01 -29.92 4.97
N ARG A 67 -13.70 -29.95 5.22
CA ARG A 67 -12.98 -31.15 5.66
C ARG A 67 -13.55 -31.71 6.96
N LEU A 68 -13.79 -30.86 7.95
CA LEU A 68 -14.34 -31.26 9.25
C LEU A 68 -15.78 -31.79 9.13
N ALA A 69 -16.61 -31.18 8.29
CA ALA A 69 -17.97 -31.66 8.03
C ALA A 69 -17.97 -33.07 7.43
N LEU A 70 -17.07 -33.33 6.47
CA LEU A 70 -16.91 -34.65 5.89
C LEU A 70 -16.34 -35.66 6.89
N GLU A 71 -15.34 -35.27 7.68
CA GLU A 71 -14.78 -36.12 8.73
C GLU A 71 -15.84 -36.54 9.75
N ASN A 72 -16.58 -35.57 10.30
CA ASN A 72 -17.66 -35.83 11.24
C ASN A 72 -18.71 -36.79 10.65
N HIS A 73 -19.01 -36.68 9.36
CA HIS A 73 -19.92 -37.60 8.69
C HIS A 73 -19.36 -39.04 8.66
N LEU A 74 -18.12 -39.19 8.19
CA LEU A 74 -17.47 -40.49 8.02
C LEU A 74 -17.29 -41.24 9.33
N PHE A 75 -17.03 -40.53 10.42
CA PHE A 75 -16.75 -41.11 11.73
C PHE A 75 -17.95 -41.05 12.70
N SER A 76 -19.12 -40.60 12.25
CA SER A 76 -20.37 -40.68 13.03
C SER A 76 -20.97 -42.09 13.02
N ASN A 77 -21.52 -42.54 14.15
CA ASN A 77 -22.20 -43.84 14.24
C ASN A 77 -23.46 -43.85 13.37
N GLY A 78 -23.55 -44.80 12.42
CA GLY A 78 -24.71 -44.96 11.53
C GLY A 78 -24.64 -44.15 10.23
N ALA A 79 -23.44 -44.02 9.64
CA ALA A 79 -23.15 -43.24 8.42
C ALA A 79 -23.85 -43.77 7.14
N ALA A 80 -25.17 -43.77 7.11
CA ALA A 80 -25.90 -43.60 5.87
C ALA A 80 -25.69 -42.15 5.41
N VAL A 81 -25.43 -41.95 4.11
CA VAL A 81 -25.22 -40.61 3.55
C VAL A 81 -26.42 -39.73 3.87
N SER A 82 -26.18 -38.68 4.64
CA SER A 82 -27.20 -37.68 4.90
C SER A 82 -27.12 -36.62 3.81
N ALA A 83 -28.21 -36.38 3.09
CA ALA A 83 -28.37 -35.24 2.18
C ALA A 83 -27.96 -33.90 2.83
N LYS A 84 -27.94 -33.84 4.17
CA LYS A 84 -27.42 -32.73 4.96
C LYS A 84 -25.93 -32.45 4.70
N VAL A 85 -25.08 -33.47 4.68
CA VAL A 85 -23.62 -33.30 4.54
C VAL A 85 -23.29 -32.82 3.13
N GLU A 86 -23.89 -33.44 2.11
CA GLU A 86 -23.73 -33.00 0.72
C GLU A 86 -24.15 -31.53 0.54
N LYS A 87 -25.28 -31.13 1.14
CA LYS A 87 -25.74 -29.73 1.11
C LYS A 87 -24.76 -28.79 1.81
N GLN A 88 -24.17 -29.21 2.93
CA GLN A 88 -23.16 -28.42 3.64
C GLN A 88 -21.89 -28.24 2.80
N LEU A 89 -21.35 -29.32 2.19
CA LEU A 89 -20.17 -29.24 1.32
C LEU A 89 -20.41 -28.29 0.14
N LYS A 90 -21.56 -28.41 -0.54
CA LYS A 90 -21.95 -27.49 -1.63
C LYS A 90 -22.06 -26.03 -1.18
N SER A 91 -22.48 -25.80 0.07
CA SER A 91 -22.54 -24.45 0.63
C SER A 91 -21.14 -23.86 0.84
N TYR A 92 -20.19 -24.65 1.34
CA TYR A 92 -18.79 -24.23 1.46
C TYR A 92 -18.15 -23.99 0.10
N ASP A 93 -18.43 -24.84 -0.90
CA ASP A 93 -17.94 -24.65 -2.27
C ASP A 93 -18.41 -23.32 -2.86
N LYS A 94 -19.70 -23.00 -2.71
CA LYS A 94 -20.26 -21.73 -3.17
C LYS A 94 -19.63 -20.53 -2.47
N SER A 95 -19.35 -20.67 -1.16
CA SER A 95 -18.68 -19.63 -0.36
C SER A 95 -17.25 -19.40 -0.86
N ILE A 96 -16.48 -20.47 -1.06
CA ILE A 96 -15.13 -20.41 -1.63
C ILE A 96 -15.15 -19.73 -3.00
N ASP A 97 -16.04 -20.14 -3.91
CA ASP A 97 -16.12 -19.55 -5.25
C ASP A 97 -16.49 -18.06 -5.22
N SER A 98 -17.41 -17.68 -4.32
CA SER A 98 -17.77 -16.26 -4.13
C SER A 98 -16.59 -15.43 -3.61
N LEU A 99 -15.80 -15.98 -2.68
CA LEU A 99 -14.60 -15.34 -2.15
C LEU A 99 -13.49 -15.25 -3.20
N LEU A 100 -13.31 -16.28 -4.03
CA LEU A 100 -12.38 -16.25 -5.17
C LEU A 100 -12.75 -15.15 -6.16
N HIS A 101 -14.04 -15.02 -6.50
CA HIS A 101 -14.50 -13.93 -7.36
C HIS A 101 -14.34 -12.54 -6.73
N LEU A 102 -14.41 -12.42 -5.41
CA LEU A 102 -14.09 -11.16 -4.73
C LEU A 102 -12.60 -10.86 -4.84
N PHE A 103 -11.75 -11.86 -4.66
CA PHE A 103 -10.30 -11.75 -4.80
C PHE A 103 -9.89 -11.34 -6.22
N GLU A 104 -10.52 -11.91 -7.25
CA GLU A 104 -10.26 -11.61 -8.67
C GLU A 104 -10.59 -10.17 -9.08
N LYS A 105 -11.43 -9.46 -8.30
CA LYS A 105 -11.77 -8.05 -8.56
C LYS A 105 -10.69 -7.08 -8.06
N THR A 106 -9.71 -7.56 -7.32
CA THR A 106 -8.59 -6.76 -6.82
C THR A 106 -7.49 -6.64 -7.87
N TYR A 107 -6.53 -5.76 -7.65
CA TYR A 107 -5.36 -5.71 -8.52
C TYR A 107 -4.47 -6.94 -8.28
N LEU A 108 -4.47 -7.87 -9.24
CA LEU A 108 -3.66 -9.08 -9.22
C LEU A 108 -2.33 -8.87 -9.95
N VAL A 109 -1.23 -9.27 -9.31
CA VAL A 109 0.04 -9.45 -10.04
C VAL A 109 0.07 -10.80 -10.76
N GLU A 110 0.98 -10.96 -11.73
CA GLU A 110 1.07 -12.18 -12.56
C GLU A 110 1.22 -13.46 -11.74
N GLU A 111 2.06 -13.42 -10.70
CA GLU A 111 2.28 -14.54 -9.79
C GLU A 111 1.01 -14.95 -9.03
N GLU A 112 0.16 -13.97 -8.67
CA GLU A 112 -1.11 -14.21 -8.00
C GLU A 112 -2.12 -14.83 -8.93
N ALA A 113 -2.25 -14.32 -10.16
CA ALA A 113 -3.17 -14.89 -11.14
C ALA A 113 -2.82 -16.37 -11.41
N LYS A 114 -1.52 -16.68 -11.51
CA LYS A 114 -1.04 -18.05 -11.68
C LYS A 114 -1.34 -18.93 -10.46
N SER A 115 -1.01 -18.46 -9.25
CA SER A 115 -1.24 -19.20 -8.01
C SER A 115 -2.74 -19.43 -7.74
N LEU A 116 -3.57 -18.42 -8.00
CA LEU A 116 -5.02 -18.49 -7.88
C LEU A 116 -5.64 -19.51 -8.84
N SER A 117 -5.18 -19.53 -10.09
CA SER A 117 -5.60 -20.54 -11.07
C SER A 117 -5.23 -21.96 -10.60
N ALA A 118 -4.01 -22.15 -10.10
CA ALA A 118 -3.58 -23.44 -9.58
C ALA A 118 -4.41 -23.90 -8.38
N PHE A 119 -4.72 -22.98 -7.45
CA PHE A 119 -5.62 -23.25 -6.33
C PHE A 119 -7.02 -23.65 -6.80
N ARG A 120 -7.60 -22.95 -7.78
CA ARG A 120 -8.93 -23.28 -8.32
C ARG A 120 -8.98 -24.71 -8.86
N ASP A 121 -7.96 -25.11 -9.62
CA ASP A 121 -7.84 -26.47 -10.15
C ASP A 121 -7.72 -27.52 -9.03
N GLN A 122 -6.90 -27.24 -8.00
CA GLN A 122 -6.76 -28.13 -6.86
C GLN A 122 -8.05 -28.24 -6.04
N ASN A 123 -8.74 -27.12 -5.80
CA ASN A 123 -10.01 -27.09 -5.07
C ASN A 123 -11.11 -27.88 -5.81
N ASN A 124 -11.19 -27.75 -7.13
CA ASN A 124 -12.10 -28.54 -7.96
C ASN A 124 -11.79 -30.04 -7.87
N ARG A 125 -10.51 -30.43 -7.94
CA ARG A 125 -10.10 -31.84 -7.78
C ARG A 125 -10.42 -32.37 -6.39
N TYR A 126 -10.29 -31.54 -5.36
CA TYR A 126 -10.66 -31.90 -3.99
C TYR A 126 -12.19 -32.09 -3.86
N ALA A 127 -13.00 -31.20 -4.44
CA ALA A 127 -14.45 -31.33 -4.50
C ALA A 127 -14.91 -32.63 -5.19
N MET A 128 -14.28 -33.01 -6.30
CA MET A 128 -14.55 -34.28 -6.98
C MET A 128 -14.22 -35.49 -6.10
N LEU A 129 -13.14 -35.42 -5.32
CA LEU A 129 -12.74 -36.48 -4.40
C LEU A 129 -13.75 -36.64 -3.25
N GLU A 130 -14.26 -35.54 -2.70
CA GLU A 130 -15.28 -35.58 -1.65
C GLU A 130 -16.60 -36.14 -2.18
N ALA A 131 -17.01 -35.78 -3.39
CA ALA A 131 -18.18 -36.37 -4.04
C ALA A 131 -18.02 -37.90 -4.22
N ARG A 132 -16.82 -38.37 -4.57
CA ARG A 132 -16.50 -39.81 -4.66
C ARG A 132 -16.54 -40.49 -3.29
N ILE A 133 -16.07 -39.83 -2.24
CA ILE A 133 -16.14 -40.37 -0.88
C ILE A 133 -17.60 -40.52 -0.46
N LEU A 134 -18.44 -39.51 -0.70
CA LEU A 134 -19.87 -39.57 -0.41
C LEU A 134 -20.58 -40.67 -1.22
N SER A 135 -20.24 -40.87 -2.51
CA SER A 135 -20.86 -41.92 -3.30
C SER A 135 -20.51 -43.33 -2.81
N LEU A 136 -19.28 -43.56 -2.34
CA LEU A 136 -18.87 -44.81 -1.70
C LEU A 136 -19.66 -45.06 -0.40
N CYS A 137 -19.81 -44.04 0.44
CA CYS A 137 -20.63 -44.16 1.64
C CYS A 137 -22.10 -44.47 1.30
N ALA A 138 -22.66 -43.87 0.24
CA ALA A 138 -24.03 -44.14 -0.20
C ALA A 138 -24.21 -45.58 -0.71
N ALA A 139 -23.16 -46.16 -1.29
CA ALA A 139 -23.12 -47.54 -1.74
C ALA A 139 -22.89 -48.56 -0.60
N GLY A 140 -22.63 -48.10 0.62
CA GLY A 140 -22.33 -48.94 1.79
C GLY A 140 -20.83 -49.18 2.04
N ASP A 141 -19.95 -48.71 1.15
CA ASP A 141 -18.48 -48.87 1.22
C ASP A 141 -17.83 -47.77 2.08
N VAL A 142 -18.31 -47.58 3.30
CA VAL A 142 -17.88 -46.49 4.20
C VAL A 142 -16.39 -46.59 4.56
N GLU A 143 -15.86 -47.80 4.74
CA GLU A 143 -14.44 -48.01 5.08
C GLU A 143 -13.50 -47.60 3.94
N GLU A 144 -13.88 -47.85 2.69
CA GLU A 144 -13.12 -47.36 1.53
C GLU A 144 -13.21 -45.83 1.42
N GLY A 145 -14.38 -45.24 1.70
CA GLY A 145 -14.55 -43.79 1.82
C GLY A 145 -13.60 -43.17 2.86
N LYS A 146 -13.52 -43.76 4.06
CA LYS A 146 -12.58 -43.36 5.13
C LYS A 146 -11.12 -43.49 4.69
N ARG A 147 -10.76 -44.58 4.00
CA ARG A 147 -9.40 -44.79 3.49
C ARG A 147 -9.00 -43.72 2.46
N ILE A 148 -9.88 -43.44 1.50
CA ILE A 148 -9.65 -42.39 0.50
C ILE A 148 -9.53 -41.02 1.19
N PHE A 149 -10.40 -40.70 2.15
CA PHE A 149 -10.33 -39.47 2.93
C PHE A 149 -8.99 -39.30 3.66
N ALA A 150 -8.55 -40.34 4.35
CA ALA A 150 -7.32 -40.32 5.15
C ALA A 150 -6.04 -40.26 4.30
N GLN A 151 -6.04 -40.86 3.11
CA GLN A 151 -4.88 -40.90 2.22
C GLN A 151 -4.92 -39.78 1.17
N HIS A 152 -5.68 -40.00 0.10
CA HIS A 152 -5.76 -39.09 -1.04
C HIS A 152 -6.39 -37.75 -0.64
N GLY A 153 -7.41 -37.78 0.23
CA GLY A 153 -8.09 -36.60 0.74
C GLY A 153 -7.17 -35.72 1.56
N ALA A 154 -6.39 -36.31 2.48
CA ALA A 154 -5.40 -35.55 3.26
C ALA A 154 -4.32 -34.91 2.38
N LEU A 155 -3.84 -35.62 1.35
CA LEU A 155 -2.86 -35.08 0.41
C LEU A 155 -3.44 -33.91 -0.39
N LYS A 156 -4.62 -34.07 -1.01
CA LYS A 156 -5.25 -33.02 -1.81
C LYS A 156 -5.67 -31.81 -1.00
N PHE A 157 -6.13 -32.03 0.23
CA PHE A 157 -6.38 -30.95 1.17
C PHE A 157 -5.11 -30.15 1.47
N ARG A 158 -4.00 -30.85 1.75
CA ARG A 158 -2.71 -30.20 2.02
C ARG A 158 -2.21 -29.40 0.83
N GLU A 159 -2.28 -29.96 -0.38
CA GLU A 159 -1.92 -29.24 -1.62
C GLU A 159 -2.71 -27.92 -1.74
N ALA A 160 -4.03 -27.96 -1.54
CA ALA A 160 -4.89 -26.77 -1.61
C ALA A 160 -4.53 -25.72 -0.53
N VAL A 161 -4.29 -26.14 0.71
CA VAL A 161 -3.85 -25.23 1.79
C VAL A 161 -2.47 -24.65 1.49
N THR A 162 -1.53 -25.46 0.97
CA THR A 162 -0.20 -24.97 0.58
C THR A 162 -0.30 -23.89 -0.49
N SER A 163 -1.14 -24.05 -1.51
CA SER A 163 -1.32 -23.01 -2.52
C SER A 163 -1.95 -21.72 -1.96
N LEU A 164 -2.81 -21.79 -0.95
CA LEU A 164 -3.30 -20.59 -0.25
C LEU A 164 -2.20 -19.91 0.59
N ASN A 165 -1.29 -20.68 1.19
CA ASN A 165 -0.14 -20.12 1.90
C ASN A 165 0.82 -19.43 0.92
N GLU A 166 1.09 -20.04 -0.24
CA GLU A 166 1.89 -19.42 -1.30
C GLU A 166 1.27 -18.10 -1.76
N LEU A 167 -0.05 -18.06 -1.94
CA LEU A 167 -0.77 -16.82 -2.29
C LEU A 167 -0.65 -15.76 -1.19
N THR A 168 -0.69 -16.17 0.08
CA THR A 168 -0.46 -15.27 1.24
C THR A 168 0.96 -14.73 1.28
N ASP A 169 1.96 -15.55 0.94
CA ASP A 169 3.35 -15.13 0.87
C ASP A 169 3.59 -14.11 -0.25
N ILE A 170 2.98 -14.31 -1.42
CA ILE A 170 3.00 -13.34 -2.52
C ILE A 170 2.39 -12.01 -2.06
N GLN A 171 1.22 -12.05 -1.41
CA GLN A 171 0.55 -10.87 -0.84
C GLN A 171 1.45 -10.11 0.15
N SER A 172 2.15 -10.84 1.04
CA SER A 172 3.09 -10.26 1.98
C SER A 172 4.27 -9.59 1.29
N ASN A 173 4.83 -10.22 0.25
CA ASN A 173 5.98 -9.69 -0.48
C ASN A 173 5.62 -8.42 -1.25
N VAL A 174 4.52 -8.42 -2.01
CA VAL A 174 4.03 -7.21 -2.69
C VAL A 174 3.72 -6.10 -1.68
N GLY A 175 3.13 -6.43 -0.54
CA GLY A 175 2.89 -5.47 0.55
C GLY A 175 4.16 -4.85 1.11
N LYS A 176 5.26 -5.62 1.23
CA LYS A 176 6.57 -5.10 1.66
C LYS A 176 7.15 -4.15 0.62
N ASP A 177 7.00 -4.43 -0.66
CA ASP A 177 7.48 -3.56 -1.73
C ASP A 177 6.75 -2.21 -1.74
N LEU A 178 5.42 -2.22 -1.59
CA LEU A 178 4.62 -1.00 -1.43
C LEU A 178 5.04 -0.20 -0.19
N MET A 179 5.33 -0.87 0.93
CA MET A 179 5.82 -0.22 2.14
C MET A 179 7.21 0.40 1.94
N LYS A 180 8.09 -0.28 1.21
CA LYS A 180 9.44 0.20 0.89
C LYS A 180 9.37 1.44 -0.01
N GLU A 181 8.50 1.44 -1.02
CA GLU A 181 8.24 2.58 -1.88
C GLU A 181 7.69 3.77 -1.08
N SER A 182 6.68 3.55 -0.24
CA SER A 182 6.13 4.58 0.64
C SER A 182 7.18 5.21 1.57
N LYS A 183 8.05 4.39 2.18
CA LYS A 183 9.17 4.88 3.00
C LYS A 183 10.18 5.69 2.18
N SER A 184 10.47 5.28 0.95
CA SER A 184 11.35 6.03 0.04
C SER A 184 10.75 7.41 -0.27
N ASN A 185 9.48 7.46 -0.65
CA ASN A 185 8.78 8.70 -0.94
C ASN A 185 8.72 9.63 0.28
N MET A 186 8.49 9.07 1.48
CA MET A 186 8.49 9.81 2.74
C MET A 186 9.89 10.38 3.08
N ALA A 187 10.95 9.60 2.86
CA ALA A 187 12.32 10.08 3.07
C ALA A 187 12.67 11.23 2.09
N SER A 188 12.34 11.07 0.81
CA SER A 188 12.53 12.12 -0.20
C SER A 188 11.75 13.40 0.14
N PHE A 189 10.48 13.25 0.54
CA PHE A 189 9.66 14.37 1.01
C PHE A 189 10.30 15.09 2.21
N GLY A 190 10.79 14.34 3.20
CA GLY A 190 11.45 14.88 4.38
C GLY A 190 12.69 15.71 4.03
N VAL A 191 13.59 15.17 3.20
CA VAL A 191 14.81 15.86 2.76
C VAL A 191 14.49 17.14 2.01
N ILE A 192 13.56 17.09 1.04
CA ILE A 192 13.16 18.27 0.25
C ILE A 192 12.56 19.33 1.16
N THR A 193 11.65 18.94 2.06
CA THR A 193 10.97 19.88 2.97
C THR A 193 11.96 20.54 3.93
N SER A 194 12.91 19.77 4.49
CA SER A 194 13.96 20.35 5.35
C SER A 194 14.82 21.37 4.59
N LEU A 195 15.19 21.09 3.33
CA LEU A 195 15.93 22.03 2.50
C LEU A 195 15.10 23.30 2.22
N GLN A 196 13.81 23.15 1.89
CA GLN A 196 12.91 24.28 1.66
C GLN A 196 12.76 25.17 2.89
N ILE A 197 12.62 24.59 4.09
CA ILE A 197 12.59 25.34 5.35
C ILE A 197 13.89 26.13 5.53
N GLY A 198 15.04 25.49 5.29
CA GLY A 198 16.35 26.16 5.35
C GLY A 198 16.46 27.33 4.38
N LEU A 199 16.07 27.13 3.12
CA LEU A 199 16.06 28.17 2.09
C LEU A 199 15.09 29.32 2.42
N ALA A 200 13.92 29.01 2.97
CA ALA A 200 12.95 30.01 3.41
C ALA A 200 13.50 30.88 4.56
N LEU A 201 14.21 30.28 5.52
CA LEU A 201 14.89 31.02 6.59
C LEU A 201 15.98 31.94 6.02
N VAL A 202 16.79 31.46 5.06
CA VAL A 202 17.81 32.28 4.38
C VAL A 202 17.16 33.47 3.66
N ILE A 203 16.06 33.25 2.93
CA ILE A 203 15.29 34.33 2.30
C ILE A 203 14.83 35.35 3.34
N GLY A 204 14.24 34.89 4.45
CA GLY A 204 13.77 35.77 5.53
C GLY A 204 14.88 36.65 6.10
N LEU A 205 16.06 36.07 6.38
CA LEU A 205 17.23 36.80 6.85
C LEU A 205 17.76 37.80 5.82
N MET A 206 17.80 37.42 4.54
CA MET A 206 18.22 38.33 3.45
C MET A 206 17.28 39.53 3.33
N ILE A 207 15.97 39.32 3.40
CA ILE A 207 14.97 40.40 3.36
C ILE A 207 15.16 41.35 4.54
N LEU A 208 15.34 40.83 5.76
CA LEU A 208 15.62 41.65 6.95
C LEU A 208 16.88 42.50 6.76
N ALA A 209 17.98 41.91 6.28
CA ALA A 209 19.23 42.63 6.04
C ALA A 209 19.06 43.76 5.01
N LEU A 210 18.35 43.51 3.91
CA LEU A 210 18.05 44.52 2.89
C LEU A 210 17.19 45.68 3.45
N PHE A 211 16.23 45.37 4.32
CA PHE A 211 15.41 46.39 5.00
C PHE A 211 16.25 47.27 5.94
N TYR A 212 17.12 46.67 6.77
CA TYR A 212 18.00 47.44 7.66
C TYR A 212 18.95 48.36 6.90
N ASP A 213 19.56 47.87 5.82
CA ASP A 213 20.45 48.67 4.95
C ASP A 213 19.72 49.89 4.35
N SER A 214 18.43 49.74 3.99
CA SER A 214 17.66 50.84 3.41
C SER A 214 17.38 51.99 4.38
N LYS A 215 17.15 51.71 5.68
CA LYS A 215 16.90 52.75 6.71
C LYS A 215 18.13 53.63 7.00
N ILE A 216 19.35 53.12 6.79
CA ILE A 216 20.59 53.89 7.05
C ILE A 216 20.78 55.01 6.01
N ILE A 217 20.17 54.90 4.83
CA ILE A 217 20.28 55.88 3.73
C ILE A 217 19.30 57.06 3.92
N GLU A 218 18.23 56.91 4.70
CA GLU A 218 17.25 57.96 5.02
C GLU A 218 17.64 58.84 6.23
N LYS A 219 18.93 59.03 6.55
CA LYS A 219 19.29 60.09 7.51
C LYS A 219 19.10 61.47 6.83
N PRO A 220 18.23 62.36 7.34
CA PRO A 220 18.09 63.68 6.76
C PRO A 220 19.41 64.42 6.93
N ALA A 221 19.94 64.97 5.83
CA ALA A 221 21.11 65.83 5.88
C ALA A 221 20.78 66.99 6.84
N LEU A 222 21.43 67.01 8.00
CA LEU A 222 21.41 68.17 8.88
C LEU A 222 22.00 69.34 8.08
N LYS A 223 21.13 70.28 7.68
CA LYS A 223 21.54 71.57 7.11
C LYS A 223 22.43 72.26 8.13
N ASP A 224 23.71 72.35 7.82
CA ASP A 224 24.67 73.20 8.52
C ASP A 224 24.19 74.67 8.40
N LYS A 225 23.67 75.21 9.50
CA LYS A 225 23.40 76.64 9.67
C LYS A 225 24.67 77.27 10.27
N SER A 226 25.65 77.51 9.41
CA SER A 226 26.72 78.48 9.71
C SER A 226 26.96 79.30 8.45
N GLN A 227 26.93 80.64 8.59
CA GLN A 227 27.11 81.73 7.58
C GLN A 227 25.86 82.65 7.50
N TYR A 228 25.85 83.94 7.87
CA TYR A 228 26.87 84.91 8.30
C TYR A 228 26.22 85.92 9.27
N PHE A 229 26.93 86.26 10.35
CA PHE A 229 26.78 87.55 11.02
C PHE A 229 27.43 88.60 10.12
N ASN A 230 26.70 89.63 9.70
CA ASN A 230 27.29 90.88 9.26
C ASN A 230 26.67 92.02 10.07
N LEU A 231 27.51 92.62 10.90
CA LEU A 231 27.29 93.93 11.53
C LEU A 231 27.60 95.01 10.48
N ASN A 232 26.59 95.79 10.10
CA ASN A 232 26.63 97.24 9.98
C ASN A 232 25.24 97.76 9.63
#